data_AF-A0A946TGG5-F1
#
_entry.id   AF-A0A946TGG5-F1
#
_cell.length_a   1.000
_cell.length_b   1.000
_cell.length_c   1.000
_cell.angle_alpha   90.00
_cell.angle_beta   90.00
_cell.angle_gamma   90.00
#
_symmetry.space_group_name_H-M   'P 1'
#
loop_
_entity.id
_entity.type
_entity.pdbx_description
1 polymer ?
#
loop_
_entity_poly.entity_id
_entity_poly.type
_entity_poly.pdbx_seq_one_letter_code
_entity_poly.pdbx_strand_id
1 'polypeptide(L)' 'MSYVVASKLKDLVKKHDMMSSGDLADAVSAMLEGAVEKAVKRAKANGRKTVRAEDL' A
#
# COMPACT_ATOMS: atom_id res chain seq x y z
N MET A 1 -0.57 -8.11 8.21
CA MET A 1 -0.40 -8.87 6.95
C MET A 1 0.52 -8.06 6.05
N SER A 2 1.52 -8.69 5.42
CA SER A 2 2.39 -7.96 4.50
C SER A 2 1.76 -7.95 3.11
N TYR A 3 1.34 -6.78 2.63
CA TYR A 3 0.75 -6.61 1.29
C TYR A 3 1.79 -6.32 0.22
N VAL A 4 3.04 -6.07 0.63
CA VAL A 4 4.11 -5.64 -0.26
C VAL A 4 5.27 -6.62 -0.18
N VAL A 5 5.75 -7.05 -1.34
CA VAL A 5 6.91 -7.95 -1.41
C VAL A 5 8.16 -7.16 -1.03
N ALA A 6 8.71 -7.44 0.16
CA ALA A 6 9.89 -6.76 0.69
C ALA A 6 11.06 -6.73 -0.32
N SER A 7 11.23 -7.79 -1.12
CA SER A 7 12.26 -7.84 -2.18
C SER A 7 12.06 -6.76 -3.25
N LYS A 8 10.83 -6.55 -3.75
CA LYS A 8 10.56 -5.49 -4.72
C LYS A 8 10.70 -4.09 -4.12
N LEU A 9 10.38 -3.96 -2.83
CA LEU A 9 10.52 -2.72 -2.09
C LEU A 9 12.00 -2.37 -1.87
N LYS A 10 12.82 -3.36 -1.53
CA LYS A 10 14.28 -3.26 -1.47
C LYS A 10 14.85 -2.84 -2.82
N ASP A 11 14.40 -3.44 -3.92
CA ASP A 11 14.85 -3.09 -5.27
C ASP A 11 14.46 -1.66 -5.65
N LEU A 12 13.27 -1.20 -5.26
CA LEU A 12 12.81 0.17 -5.49
C LEU A 12 13.64 1.19 -4.70
N VAL A 13 13.94 0.92 -3.44
CA VAL A 13 14.77 1.80 -2.59
C VAL A 13 16.23 1.81 -3.08
N LYS A 14 16.75 0.67 -3.52
CA LYS A 14 18.09 0.57 -4.15
C LYS A 14 18.20 1.36 -5.45
N LYS A 15 17.12 1.46 -6.25
CA LYS A 15 17.11 2.34 -7.45
C LYS A 15 17.32 3.81 -7.12
N HIS A 16 17.03 4.22 -5.90
CA HIS A 16 17.28 5.57 -5.40
C HIS A 16 18.59 5.68 -4.61
N ASP A 17 19.50 4.70 -4.75
CA ASP A 17 20.78 4.64 -4.04
C ASP A 17 20.65 4.63 -2.51
N MET A 18 19.50 4.14 -2.01
CA MET A 18 19.20 4.08 -0.58
C MET A 18 19.16 2.64 -0.08
N MET A 19 19.38 2.46 1.22
CA MET A 19 19.16 1.19 1.91
C MET A 19 17.80 1.20 2.61
N SER A 20 17.09 0.08 2.54
CA SER A 20 15.80 -0.10 3.21
C SER A 20 16.01 -0.83 4.53
N SER A 21 15.36 -0.33 5.59
CA SER A 21 15.26 -1.04 6.86
C SER A 21 14.39 -2.29 6.70
N GLY A 22 14.64 -3.30 7.55
CA GLY A 22 13.84 -4.54 7.57
C GLY A 22 12.34 -4.26 7.76
N ASP A 23 12.03 -3.26 8.59
CA ASP A 23 10.66 -2.89 8.97
C ASP A 23 9.95 -1.99 7.95
N LEU A 24 10.66 -1.56 6.90
CA LEU A 24 10.09 -0.71 5.85
C LEU A 24 8.91 -1.39 5.14
N ALA A 25 9.01 -2.70 4.92
CA ALA A 25 7.96 -3.47 4.27
C ALA A 25 6.66 -3.50 5.10
N ASP A 26 6.79 -3.55 6.42
CA ASP A 26 5.65 -3.52 7.34
C ASP A 26 5.03 -2.13 7.42
N ALA A 27 5.87 -1.08 7.49
CA ALA A 27 5.40 0.30 7.48
C ALA A 27 4.63 0.66 6.20
N VAL A 28 5.14 0.24 5.03
CA VAL A 28 4.43 0.46 3.75
C VAL A 28 3.16 -0.38 3.69
N SER A 29 3.16 -1.62 4.20
CA SER A 29 1.95 -2.45 4.27
C SER A 29 0.85 -1.78 5.10
N ALA A 30 1.20 -1.23 6.27
CA ALA A 30 0.25 -0.52 7.13
C ALA A 30 -0.30 0.76 6.45
N MET A 31 0.55 1.49 5.72
CA MET A 31 0.11 2.66 4.95
C MET A 31 -0.87 2.26 3.83
N LEU A 32 -0.62 1.14 3.16
CA LEU A 32 -1.46 0.59 2.11
C LEU A 32 -2.82 0.12 2.65
N GLU A 33 -2.85 -0.59 3.78
CA GLU A 33 -4.11 -0.95 4.46
C GLU A 33 -4.97 0.28 4.74
N GLY A 34 -4.38 1.33 5.32
CA GLY A 34 -5.12 2.57 5.63
C GLY A 34 -5.65 3.28 4.38
N ALA A 35 -4.89 3.29 3.29
CA ALA A 35 -5.35 3.85 2.00
C ALA A 35 -6.50 3.02 1.41
N VAL A 36 -6.36 1.70 1.40
CA VAL A 36 -7.40 0.77 0.89
C VAL A 36 -8.66 0.86 1.74
N GLU A 37 -8.57 0.96 3.07
CA GLU A 37 -9.75 1.14 3.91
C GLU A 37 -10.51 2.42 3.59
N LYS A 38 -9.82 3.53 3.34
CA LYS A 38 -10.44 4.78 2.89
C LYS A 38 -11.10 4.61 1.53
N ALA A 39 -10.44 3.91 0.61
CA ALA A 39 -10.98 3.57 -0.70
C ALA A 39 -12.25 2.71 -0.61
N VAL A 40 -12.24 1.70 0.27
CA VAL A 40 -13.42 0.85 0.55
C VAL A 40 -14.56 1.69 1.13
N LYS A 41 -14.26 2.62 2.06
CA LYS A 41 -15.28 3.53 2.61
C LYS A 41 -15.89 4.44 1.54
N ARG A 42 -15.07 4.99 0.64
CA ARG A 42 -15.54 5.82 -0.50
C ARG A 42 -16.37 5.01 -1.49
N ALA A 43 -15.90 3.83 -1.86
CA ALA A 43 -16.64 2.93 -2.75
C ALA A 43 -18.00 2.56 -2.14
N LYS A 44 -18.04 2.20 -0.86
CA LYS A 44 -19.29 1.93 -0.12
C LYS A 44 -20.21 3.15 -0.06
N ALA A 45 -19.68 4.35 0.21
CA ALA A 45 -20.45 5.59 0.23
C ALA A 45 -21.06 5.91 -1.16
N ASN A 46 -20.36 5.56 -2.23
CA ASN A 46 -20.86 5.65 -3.61
C ASN A 46 -21.79 4.48 -4.00
N GLY A 47 -22.16 3.59 -3.07
CA GLY A 47 -23.02 2.43 -3.33
C GLY A 47 -22.36 1.33 -4.16
N ARG A 48 -21.03 1.39 -4.36
CA ARG A 48 -20.26 0.46 -5.17
C ARG A 48 -19.66 -0.63 -4.28
N LYS A 49 -19.71 -1.88 -4.74
CA LYS A 49 -19.01 -3.02 -4.11
C LYS A 49 -17.60 -3.23 -4.66
N THR A 50 -17.24 -2.47 -5.69
CA THR A 50 -15.93 -2.53 -6.36
C THR A 50 -15.15 -1.27 -6.03
N VAL A 51 -14.02 -1.42 -5.34
CA VAL A 51 -13.04 -0.34 -5.15
C VAL A 51 -12.34 -0.11 -6.47
N ARG A 52 -12.37 1.12 -6.97
CA ARG A 52 -11.65 1.52 -8.19
C ARG A 52 -10.39 2.29 -7.83
N ALA A 53 -9.51 2.46 -8.81
CA ALA A 53 -8.33 3.32 -8.68
C ALA A 53 -8.71 4.77 -8.29
N GLU A 54 -9.92 5.20 -8.68
CA GLU A 54 -10.52 6.50 -8.33
C GLU A 54 -10.76 6.67 -6.82
N ASP A 55 -10.92 5.56 -6.09
CA ASP A 55 -11.27 5.58 -4.67
C ASP A 55 -10.03 5.62 -3.74
N LEU A 56 -8.86 5.21 -4.26
CA LEU A 56 -7.60 5.09 -3.51
C LEU A 56 -6.99 6.45 -3.13
#